data_AF-A0A093YFP4-F1
#
_entry.id   AF-A0A093YFP4-F1
#
_cell.length_a   1.000
_cell.length_b   1.000
_cell.length_c   1.000
_cell.angle_alpha   90.00
_cell.angle_beta   90.00
_cell.angle_gamma   90.00
#
_symmetry.space_group_name_H-M   'P 1'
#
loop_
_entity.id
_entity.type
_entity.pdbx_description
1 polymer ?
#
loop_
_entity_poly.entity_id
_entity_poly.type
_entity_poly.pdbx_seq_one_letter_code
_entity_poly.pdbx_strand_id
1 'polypeptide(L)'
;KNSGVILLESVPLGVSLEDVKHDLEKVGGVVSIHELHVWRLSQNKALASAHVLTSDDSLANFMKQAQHINECLHAYGIHSTTLQPELVAPVGQNNDGGLQGLHQRSVKGPGCQINCGSVCEDLTCCG
;
A
#
# COMPACT_ATOMS: atom_id res chain seq x y z
N LYS A 1 -2.27 -37.37 15.11
CA LYS A 1 -1.75 -36.58 13.96
C LYS A 1 -2.90 -35.72 13.46
N ASN A 2 -3.03 -34.49 13.93
CA ASN A 2 -4.03 -33.56 13.41
C ASN A 2 -3.37 -32.85 12.24
N SER A 3 -3.66 -33.32 11.02
CA SER A 3 -3.15 -32.71 9.80
C SER A 3 -3.63 -31.26 9.74
N GLY A 4 -2.68 -30.33 9.57
CA GLY A 4 -2.96 -28.91 9.41
C GLY A 4 -3.90 -28.69 8.24
N VAL A 5 -5.07 -28.12 8.52
CA VAL A 5 -5.98 -27.65 7.49
C VAL A 5 -5.26 -26.49 6.81
N ILE A 6 -4.80 -26.73 5.58
CA ILE A 6 -4.39 -25.65 4.68
C ILE A 6 -5.61 -24.74 4.55
N LEU A 7 -5.52 -23.52 5.08
CA LEU A 7 -6.57 -22.51 5.06
C LEU A 7 -6.81 -22.11 3.60
N LEU A 8 -7.67 -22.86 2.91
CA LEU A 8 -8.14 -22.51 1.58
C LEU A 8 -8.83 -21.15 1.67
N GLU A 9 -8.30 -20.18 0.94
CA GLU A 9 -8.74 -18.79 0.75
C GLU A 9 -10.17 -18.72 0.20
N SER A 10 -11.13 -19.22 0.97
CA SER A 10 -12.51 -19.32 0.55
C SER A 10 -13.19 -18.01 0.92
N VAL A 11 -13.46 -17.20 -0.10
CA VAL A 11 -14.36 -16.04 -0.03
C VAL A 11 -15.68 -16.48 0.63
N PRO A 12 -16.27 -15.68 1.55
CA PRO A 12 -17.56 -16.00 2.13
C PRO A 12 -18.60 -16.33 1.05
N LEU A 13 -19.38 -17.40 1.27
CA LEU A 13 -20.39 -17.86 0.30
C LEU A 13 -21.38 -16.72 0.01
N GLY A 14 -21.51 -16.36 -1.27
CA GLY A 14 -22.43 -15.33 -1.73
C GLY A 14 -21.88 -13.90 -1.77
N VAL A 15 -20.59 -13.69 -1.46
CA VAL A 15 -19.92 -12.40 -1.66
C VAL A 15 -19.20 -12.39 -3.00
N SER A 16 -19.61 -11.49 -3.90
CA SER A 16 -18.90 -11.20 -5.15
C SER A 16 -17.76 -10.22 -4.85
N LEU A 17 -16.51 -10.62 -5.10
CA LEU A 17 -15.36 -9.74 -4.92
C LEU A 17 -15.41 -8.53 -5.86
N GLU A 18 -16.02 -8.68 -7.04
CA GLU A 18 -16.19 -7.60 -8.01
C GLU A 18 -17.13 -6.52 -7.46
N ASP A 19 -18.24 -6.92 -6.84
CA ASP A 19 -19.20 -5.99 -6.23
C ASP A 19 -18.58 -5.28 -5.02
N VAL A 20 -17.86 -6.03 -4.17
CA VAL A 20 -17.12 -5.45 -3.03
C VAL A 20 -16.13 -4.41 -3.54
N LYS A 21 -15.28 -4.77 -4.52
CA LYS A 21 -14.31 -3.86 -5.11
C LYS A 21 -14.99 -2.60 -5.65
N HIS A 22 -16.05 -2.78 -6.44
CA HIS A 22 -16.78 -1.67 -7.06
C HIS A 22 -17.37 -0.70 -6.02
N ASP A 23 -17.88 -1.21 -4.90
CA ASP A 23 -18.41 -0.37 -3.83
C ASP A 23 -17.31 0.33 -3.03
N LEU A 24 -16.18 -0.32 -2.80
CA LEU A 24 -15.04 0.32 -2.14
C LEU A 24 -14.44 1.46 -2.97
N GLU A 25 -14.43 1.34 -4.30
CA GLU A 25 -13.98 2.40 -5.21
C GLU A 25 -14.91 3.62 -5.23
N LYS A 26 -16.13 3.53 -4.69
CA LYS A 26 -17.03 4.68 -4.51
C LYS A 26 -16.69 5.54 -3.30
N VAL A 27 -15.80 5.07 -2.42
CA VAL A 27 -15.35 5.85 -1.26
C VAL A 27 -14.52 7.03 -1.76
N GLY A 28 -14.96 8.25 -1.42
CA GLY A 28 -14.29 9.47 -1.88
C GLY A 28 -12.80 9.51 -1.50
N GLY A 29 -11.95 9.77 -2.49
CA GLY A 29 -10.49 9.79 -2.34
C GLY A 29 -9.80 8.47 -2.70
N VAL A 30 -10.55 7.38 -2.84
CA VAL A 30 -10.06 6.13 -3.41
C VAL A 30 -10.03 6.25 -4.94
N VAL A 31 -8.87 5.98 -5.52
CA VAL A 31 -8.66 5.96 -6.97
C VAL A 31 -8.93 4.56 -7.53
N SER A 32 -8.46 3.53 -6.83
CA SER A 32 -8.65 2.13 -7.21
C SER A 32 -8.36 1.19 -6.04
N ILE A 33 -8.96 0.00 -6.07
CA ILE A 33 -8.66 -1.09 -5.15
C ILE A 33 -7.99 -2.25 -5.92
N HIS A 34 -6.84 -2.69 -5.43
CA HIS A 34 -6.07 -3.79 -6.03
C HIS A 34 -5.76 -4.86 -4.99
N GLU A 35 -5.44 -6.06 -5.45
CA GLU A 35 -5.05 -7.19 -4.60
C GLU A 35 -6.03 -7.43 -3.43
N LEU A 36 -7.33 -7.25 -3.70
CA LEU A 36 -8.39 -7.50 -2.74
C LEU A 36 -8.51 -9.01 -2.53
N HIS A 37 -8.10 -9.44 -1.35
CA HIS A 37 -8.20 -10.81 -0.94
C HIS A 37 -9.08 -10.94 0.30
N VAL A 38 -9.92 -11.98 0.32
CA VAL A 38 -10.85 -12.23 1.43
C VAL A 38 -10.75 -13.68 1.86
N TRP A 39 -10.54 -13.90 3.16
CA TRP A 39 -10.40 -15.23 3.76
C TRP A 39 -11.38 -15.41 4.90
N ARG A 40 -11.92 -16.61 5.04
CA ARG A 40 -12.80 -16.97 6.15
C ARG A 40 -12.04 -17.81 7.17
N LEU A 41 -11.98 -17.33 8.42
CA LEU A 41 -11.38 -18.04 9.56
C LEU A 41 -12.37 -18.99 10.24
N SER A 42 -13.65 -18.62 10.28
CA SER A 42 -14.74 -19.42 10.87
C SER A 42 -16.08 -19.02 10.24
N GLN A 43 -17.18 -19.67 10.64
CA GLN A 43 -18.52 -19.32 10.15
C GLN A 43 -18.86 -17.83 10.35
N ASN A 44 -18.32 -17.21 11.41
CA ASN A 44 -18.67 -15.85 11.81
C ASN A 44 -17.51 -14.86 11.67
N LYS A 45 -16.35 -15.27 11.15
CA LYS A 45 -15.18 -14.41 11.05
C LYS A 45 -14.57 -14.48 9.65
N ALA A 46 -14.73 -13.40 8.90
CA ALA A 46 -14.04 -13.16 7.66
C ALA A 46 -13.05 -12.00 7.81
N LEU A 47 -11.96 -12.11 7.08
CA LEU A 47 -10.84 -11.19 7.04
C LEU A 47 -10.62 -10.73 5.60
N ALA A 48 -10.07 -9.53 5.41
CA ALA A 48 -9.61 -9.11 4.09
C ALA A 48 -8.26 -8.39 4.14
N SER A 49 -7.57 -8.40 3.01
CA SER A 49 -6.41 -7.55 2.75
C SER A 49 -6.64 -6.84 1.42
N ALA A 50 -6.30 -5.56 1.32
CA ALA A 50 -6.44 -4.80 0.08
C ALA A 50 -5.41 -3.69 -0.01
N HIS A 51 -5.03 -3.36 -1.25
CA HIS A 51 -4.23 -2.19 -1.57
C HIS A 51 -5.17 -1.08 -2.05
N VAL A 52 -5.03 0.10 -1.45
CA VAL A 52 -5.90 1.25 -1.69
C VAL A 52 -5.07 2.34 -2.33
N LEU A 53 -5.25 2.55 -3.63
CA LEU A 53 -4.62 3.66 -4.34
C LEU A 53 -5.39 4.94 -4.00
N THR A 54 -4.71 5.93 -3.44
CA THR A 54 -5.25 7.25 -3.09
C THR A 54 -4.45 8.34 -3.82
N SER A 55 -5.16 9.41 -4.22
CA SER A 55 -4.53 10.60 -4.82
C SER A 55 -3.95 11.55 -3.77
N ASP A 56 -4.23 11.31 -2.49
CA ASP A 56 -3.83 12.16 -1.37
C ASP A 56 -2.74 11.46 -0.52
N ASP A 57 -1.67 12.20 -0.22
CA ASP A 57 -0.52 11.80 0.62
C ASP A 57 -0.79 12.01 2.13
N SER A 58 -1.93 12.61 2.48
CA SER A 58 -2.32 12.81 3.88
C SER A 58 -2.75 11.49 4.54
N LEU A 59 -1.92 11.00 5.48
CA LEU A 59 -2.28 9.87 6.34
C LEU A 59 -3.61 10.09 7.07
N ALA A 60 -3.92 11.32 7.50
CA ALA A 60 -5.17 11.63 8.18
C ALA A 60 -6.39 11.45 7.26
N ASN A 61 -6.26 11.76 5.98
CA ASN A 61 -7.34 11.53 5.01
C ASN A 61 -7.45 10.05 4.66
N PHE A 62 -6.32 9.34 4.52
CA PHE A 62 -6.32 7.90 4.37
C PHE A 62 -7.02 7.20 5.54
N MET A 63 -6.79 7.62 6.79
CA MET A 63 -7.46 7.02 7.96
C MET A 63 -9.00 7.18 7.92
N LYS A 64 -9.51 8.29 7.36
CA LYS A 64 -10.95 8.48 7.15
C LYS A 64 -11.47 7.57 6.03
N GLN A 65 -10.74 7.45 4.93
CA GLN A 65 -11.07 6.52 3.85
C GLN A 65 -11.10 5.08 4.37
N ALA A 66 -10.08 4.68 5.11
CA ALA A 66 -9.97 3.36 5.75
C ALA A 66 -11.15 3.08 6.69
N GLN A 67 -11.64 4.08 7.44
CA GLN A 67 -12.84 3.93 8.26
C GLN A 67 -14.07 3.59 7.41
N HIS A 68 -14.34 4.37 6.35
CA HIS A 68 -15.48 4.10 5.46
C HIS A 68 -15.36 2.75 4.75
N ILE A 69 -14.15 2.40 4.28
CA ILE A 69 -13.87 1.09 3.66
C ILE A 69 -14.19 -0.03 4.65
N ASN A 70 -13.80 0.12 5.92
CA ASN A 70 -14.08 -0.87 6.95
C ASN A 70 -15.58 -1.01 7.24
N GLU A 71 -16.35 0.08 7.24
CA GLU A 71 -17.80 0.06 7.38
C GLU A 71 -18.48 -0.67 6.20
N CYS A 72 -18.04 -0.40 4.97
CA CYS A 72 -18.50 -1.12 3.79
C CYS A 72 -18.18 -2.62 3.87
N LEU A 73 -16.93 -2.98 4.18
CA LEU A 73 -16.50 -4.38 4.32
C LEU A 73 -17.27 -5.10 5.44
N HIS A 74 -17.59 -4.39 6.53
CA HIS A 74 -18.42 -4.93 7.61
C HIS A 74 -19.83 -5.30 7.13
N ALA A 75 -20.44 -4.50 6.26
CA ALA A 75 -21.75 -4.82 5.66
C ALA A 75 -21.71 -6.08 4.79
N TYR A 76 -20.55 -6.39 4.20
CA TYR A 76 -20.28 -7.65 3.49
C TYR A 76 -19.90 -8.83 4.41
N GLY A 77 -19.93 -8.63 5.73
CA GLY A 77 -19.59 -9.66 6.72
C GLY A 77 -18.07 -9.85 6.94
N ILE A 78 -17.25 -8.91 6.48
CA ILE A 78 -15.78 -8.90 6.65
C ILE A 78 -15.45 -8.05 7.89
N HIS A 79 -14.93 -8.70 8.94
CA HIS A 79 -14.86 -8.10 10.27
C HIS A 79 -13.50 -7.51 10.62
N SER A 80 -12.44 -7.94 9.94
CA SER A 80 -11.09 -7.44 10.20
C SER A 80 -10.30 -7.39 8.91
N THR A 81 -9.59 -6.30 8.72
CA THR A 81 -9.08 -5.88 7.42
C THR A 81 -7.68 -5.31 7.59
N THR A 82 -6.82 -5.55 6.61
CA THR A 82 -5.53 -4.88 6.48
C THR A 82 -5.56 -4.06 5.19
N LEU A 83 -5.40 -2.74 5.31
CA LEU A 83 -5.41 -1.83 4.16
C LEU A 83 -4.03 -1.22 3.99
N GLN A 84 -3.41 -1.46 2.84
CA GLN A 84 -2.15 -0.84 2.47
C GLN A 84 -2.42 0.40 1.62
N PRO A 85 -2.04 1.62 2.06
CA PRO A 85 -2.13 2.80 1.21
C PRO A 85 -1.08 2.74 0.10
N GLU A 86 -1.49 3.09 -1.11
CA GLU A 86 -0.62 3.33 -2.26
C GLU A 86 -0.88 4.74 -2.79
N LEU A 87 0.16 5.42 -3.26
CA LEU A 87 0.06 6.78 -3.78
C LEU A 87 0.19 6.79 -5.29
N VAL A 88 -0.63 7.63 -5.94
CA VAL A 88 -0.44 7.92 -7.36
C VAL A 88 0.93 8.57 -7.53
N ALA A 89 1.82 7.91 -8.28
CA ALA A 89 3.12 8.48 -8.59
C ALA A 89 2.93 9.85 -9.25
N PRO A 90 3.62 10.91 -8.81
CA PRO A 90 3.57 12.18 -9.50
C PRO A 90 4.08 11.97 -10.92
N VAL A 91 3.22 12.18 -11.91
CA VAL A 91 3.63 12.19 -13.31
C VAL A 91 4.61 13.35 -13.46
N GLY A 92 5.91 13.03 -13.49
CA GLY A 92 6.95 13.99 -13.80
C GLY A 92 6.66 14.56 -15.19
N GLN A 93 6.41 15.87 -15.26
CA GLN A 93 6.39 16.57 -16.53
C GLN A 93 7.77 16.38 -17.16
N ASN A 94 7.84 15.66 -18.28
CA ASN A 94 8.99 15.67 -19.17
C ASN A 94 9.09 17.08 -19.79
N ASN A 95 9.67 18.02 -19.05
CA ASN A 95 10.16 19.28 -19.60
C ASN A 95 11.67 19.15 -19.79
N ASP A 96 12.04 18.94 -21.06
CA ASP A 96 13.35 19.20 -21.60
C ASP A 96 13.64 20.71 -21.44
N GLY A 97 14.49 21.10 -20.49
CA GLY A 97 14.83 22.52 -20.25
C GLY A 97 15.42 22.78 -18.86
N GLY A 98 16.69 23.20 -18.80
CA GLY A 98 17.53 23.16 -17.60
C GLY A 98 17.30 24.23 -16.50
N LEU A 99 17.89 23.92 -15.34
CA LEU A 99 18.29 24.75 -14.18
C LEU A 99 17.18 25.56 -13.47
N GLN A 100 16.96 25.57 -12.15
CA GLN A 100 17.70 25.19 -10.93
C GLN A 100 16.68 25.09 -9.77
N GLY A 101 16.84 24.14 -8.84
CA GLY A 101 16.03 24.16 -7.61
C GLY A 101 16.13 22.92 -6.70
N LEU A 102 17.31 22.72 -6.09
CA LEU A 102 17.58 22.02 -4.83
C LEU A 102 17.47 20.46 -4.74
N HIS A 103 18.66 19.88 -4.52
CA HIS A 103 19.00 18.66 -3.76
C HIS A 103 18.56 17.27 -4.26
N GLN A 104 19.41 16.65 -5.10
CA GLN A 104 20.01 15.33 -4.77
C GLN A 104 21.22 15.09 -5.68
N ARG A 105 22.44 15.07 -5.15
CA ARG A 105 23.62 14.65 -5.92
C ARG A 105 23.73 13.13 -5.85
N SER A 106 23.33 12.44 -6.91
CA SER A 106 23.65 11.02 -7.09
C SER A 106 25.04 10.90 -7.71
N VAL A 107 26.01 10.44 -6.94
CA VAL A 107 27.24 9.85 -7.48
C VAL A 107 26.95 8.37 -7.67
N LYS A 108 26.93 7.93 -8.94
CA LYS A 108 26.98 6.52 -9.32
C LYS A 108 28.42 6.03 -9.14
N GLY A 109 28.66 5.22 -8.12
CA GLY A 109 29.90 4.49 -7.85
C GLY A 109 29.72 3.57 -6.64
N PRO A 110 30.42 2.43 -6.54
CA PRO A 110 30.22 1.49 -5.46
C PRO A 110 30.86 2.01 -4.17
N GLY A 111 30.09 2.07 -3.08
CA GLY A 111 30.62 2.11 -1.71
C GLY A 111 30.65 3.48 -1.02
N CYS A 112 29.79 3.66 -0.01
CA CYS A 112 30.15 4.04 1.36
C CYS A 112 28.88 3.98 2.24
N GLN A 113 28.86 3.13 3.28
CA GLN A 113 27.67 2.88 4.12
C GLN A 113 27.73 3.59 5.48
N ILE A 114 28.61 4.59 5.65
CA ILE A 114 28.76 5.40 6.86
C ILE A 114 28.81 6.88 6.49
N ASN A 115 28.17 7.72 7.30
CA ASN A 115 28.03 9.15 7.06
C ASN A 115 29.35 9.89 7.38
N CYS A 116 30.22 10.08 6.38
CA CYS A 116 31.45 10.85 6.52
C CYS A 116 31.20 12.36 6.34
N GLY A 117 31.85 13.18 7.17
CA GLY A 117 31.87 14.64 7.01
C GLY A 117 32.59 15.08 5.73
N SER A 118 32.48 16.38 5.41
CA SER A 118 32.69 16.98 4.08
C SER A 118 34.10 16.91 3.45
N VAL A 119 35.01 16.04 3.91
CA VAL A 119 36.30 15.79 3.27
C VAL A 119 36.64 14.30 3.37
N CYS A 120 36.50 13.59 2.26
CA CYS A 120 37.06 12.25 2.08
C CYS A 120 38.15 12.35 1.01
N GLU A 121 39.39 11.97 1.33
CA GLU A 121 40.44 11.72 0.35
C GLU A 121 40.45 10.25 -0.05
N ASP A 122 40.79 10.00 -1.32
CA ASP A 122 40.73 8.69 -1.96
C ASP A 122 41.42 7.61 -1.10
N LEU A 123 40.68 6.54 -0.77
CA LEU A 123 41.12 5.27 -0.14
C LEU A 123 41.13 5.14 1.40
N THR A 124 40.48 6.01 2.17
CA THR A 124 40.54 5.93 3.66
C THR A 124 39.32 5.31 4.37
N CYS A 125 38.31 4.79 3.66
CA CYS A 125 37.11 4.24 4.31
C CYS A 125 36.90 2.75 3.99
N CYS A 126 37.57 1.86 4.74
CA CYS A 126 37.20 0.44 4.86
C CYS A 126 37.47 -0.05 6.30
N GLY A 127 36.41 -0.44 6.98
CA GLY A 127 36.39 -1.46 8.03
C GLY A 127 35.25 -2.41 7.70
#